data_AF-A0A8D3WNX8-F1
#
_entry.id   AF-A0A8D3WNX8-F1
#
_cell.length_a   1.000
_cell.length_b   1.000
_cell.length_c   1.000
_cell.angle_alpha   90.00
_cell.angle_beta   90.00
_cell.angle_gamma   90.00
#
_symmetry.space_group_name_H-M   'P 1'
#
loop_
_entity.id
_entity.type
_entity.pdbx_description
1 polymer ?
#
loop_
_entity_poly.entity_id
_entity_poly.type
_entity_poly.pdbx_seq_one_letter_code
_entity_poly.pdbx_strand_id
1 'polypeptide(L)' 'MSPYPNTSAAPRTASEVNEQIRTLWQRAGGLLSPEDETEYQLLLVEWAAASGTSVRPAA' A
#
# COMPACT_ATOMS: atom_id res chain seq x y z
N MET A 1 20.60 -1.45 25.79
CA MET A 1 19.40 -0.81 25.21
C MET A 1 19.87 0.05 24.04
N SER A 2 19.64 -0.40 22.80
CA SER A 2 20.04 0.37 21.61
C SER A 2 18.83 1.13 21.06
N PRO A 3 18.85 2.47 20.99
CA PRO A 3 17.81 3.27 20.39
C PRO A 3 18.26 3.63 18.97
N TYR A 4 18.02 2.76 18.01
CA TYR A 4 18.06 3.17 16.61
C TYR A 4 16.71 2.81 16.03
N PRO A 5 15.78 3.78 15.89
CA PRO A 5 14.66 3.58 15.00
C PRO A 5 15.28 3.38 13.62
N ASN A 6 15.19 2.15 13.13
CA ASN A 6 15.69 1.77 11.83
C ASN A 6 14.74 2.37 10.80
N THR A 7 14.75 3.70 10.68
CA THR A 7 13.96 4.44 9.71
C THR A 7 14.72 4.55 8.40
N SER A 8 15.35 3.45 7.98
CA SER A 8 15.39 3.16 6.55
C SER A 8 14.06 2.45 6.28
N ALA A 9 12.96 3.21 6.28
CA ALA A 9 11.69 2.68 5.84
C ALA A 9 11.92 2.27 4.39
N ALA A 10 12.08 0.96 4.18
CA ALA A 10 12.17 0.39 2.86
C ALA A 10 10.97 0.91 2.04
N PRO A 11 11.13 1.13 0.72
CA PRO A 11 10.00 1.52 -0.12
C PRO A 11 8.84 0.56 0.15
N ARG A 12 7.63 1.12 0.40
CA ARG A 12 6.45 0.33 0.76
C ARG A 12 6.26 -0.78 -0.27
N THR A 13 6.18 -2.00 0.22
CA THR A 13 5.98 -3.18 -0.60
C THR A 13 4.53 -3.22 -1.12
N ALA A 14 4.32 -3.92 -2.23
CA ALA A 14 2.97 -4.13 -2.75
C ALA A 14 2.03 -4.74 -1.70
N SER A 15 2.54 -5.63 -0.84
CA SER A 15 1.75 -6.21 0.25
C SER A 15 1.28 -5.17 1.27
N GLU A 16 2.16 -4.25 1.68
CA GLU A 16 1.80 -3.19 2.63
C GLU A 16 0.78 -2.22 2.07
N VAL A 17 0.92 -1.84 0.79
CA VAL A 17 -0.07 -0.98 0.11
C VAL A 17 -1.41 -1.70 -0.02
N ASN A 18 -1.40 -3.01 -0.29
CA ASN A 18 -2.62 -3.81 -0.40
C ASN A 18 -3.36 -3.93 0.94
N GLU A 19 -2.65 -4.01 2.06
CA GLU A 19 -3.26 -3.96 3.40
C GLU A 19 -3.90 -2.60 3.68
N GLN A 20 -3.28 -1.49 3.27
CA GLN A 20 -3.90 -0.15 3.41
C GLN A 20 -5.19 -0.03 2.59
N ILE A 21 -5.20 -0.57 1.35
CA ILE A 21 -6.41 -0.66 0.53
C ILE A 21 -7.50 -1.42 1.29
N ARG A 22 -7.18 -2.58 1.88
CA ARG A 22 -8.15 -3.36 2.67
C ARG A 22 -8.68 -2.60 3.88
N THR A 23 -7.83 -1.89 4.62
CA THR A 23 -8.24 -1.07 5.75
C THR A 23 -9.21 0.04 5.32
N LEU A 24 -8.94 0.69 4.19
CA LEU A 24 -9.81 1.70 3.61
C LEU A 24 -11.20 1.11 3.29
N TRP A 25 -11.25 -0.06 2.64
CA TRP A 25 -12.51 -0.75 2.37
C TRP A 25 -13.27 -1.17 3.64
N GLN A 26 -12.56 -1.61 4.68
CA GLN A 26 -13.19 -1.94 5.97
C GLN A 26 -13.78 -0.71 6.65
N ARG A 27 -13.07 0.43 6.63
CA ARG A 27 -13.54 1.70 7.20
C ARG A 27 -14.78 2.22 6.47
N ALA A 28 -14.79 2.11 5.16
CA ALA A 28 -15.87 2.60 4.30
C ALA A 28 -17.15 1.75 4.39
N GLY A 29 -17.11 0.55 4.98
CA GLY A 29 -18.29 -0.28 5.18
C GLY A 29 -18.96 -0.76 3.89
N GLY A 30 -18.23 -0.78 2.77
CA GLY A 30 -18.69 -1.31 1.48
C GLY A 30 -18.93 -0.27 0.38
N LEU A 31 -18.95 1.03 0.70
CA LEU A 31 -19.03 2.09 -0.31
C LEU A 31 -18.02 3.20 0.01
N LEU A 32 -17.09 3.45 -0.92
CA LEU A 32 -16.12 4.52 -0.78
C LEU A 32 -16.80 5.88 -0.95
N SER A 33 -16.51 6.82 -0.06
CA SER A 33 -16.82 8.23 -0.29
C SER A 33 -15.90 8.80 -1.38
N PRO A 34 -16.22 9.97 -1.97
CA PRO A 34 -15.33 10.62 -2.95
C PRO A 34 -13.91 10.89 -2.42
N GLU A 35 -13.79 11.12 -1.11
CA GLU A 35 -12.52 11.29 -0.41
C GLU A 35 -11.76 9.96 -0.34
N ASP A 36 -12.44 8.88 0.06
CA ASP A 36 -11.84 7.53 0.11
C ASP A 36 -11.49 7.02 -1.30
N GLU A 37 -12.25 7.39 -2.33
CA GLU A 37 -11.97 7.03 -3.72
C GLU A 37 -10.65 7.65 -4.20
N THR A 38 -10.40 8.91 -3.85
CA THR A 38 -9.13 9.59 -4.17
C THR A 38 -7.96 8.89 -3.47
N GLU A 39 -8.13 8.53 -2.20
CA GLU A 39 -7.12 7.79 -1.44
C GLU A 39 -6.89 6.38 -2.04
N TYR A 40 -7.96 5.68 -2.41
CA TYR A 40 -7.90 4.38 -3.09
C TYR A 40 -7.14 4.46 -4.42
N GLN A 41 -7.40 5.48 -5.24
CA GLN A 41 -6.70 5.68 -6.51
C GLN A 41 -5.20 5.91 -6.31
N LEU A 42 -4.80 6.71 -5.32
CA LEU A 42 -3.39 6.92 -4.97
C LEU A 42 -2.73 5.62 -4.51
N LEU A 43 -3.39 4.87 -3.63
CA LEU A 43 -2.90 3.56 -3.17
C LEU A 43 -2.81 2.54 -4.30
N LEU A 44 -3.73 2.55 -5.26
CA LEU A 44 -3.70 1.70 -6.45
C LEU A 44 -2.48 1.97 -7.33
N VAL A 45 -2.17 3.24 -7.58
CA VAL A 45 -0.99 3.64 -8.37
C VAL A 45 0.28 3.22 -7.67
N GLU A 46 0.36 3.43 -6.35
CA GLU A 46 1.51 3.02 -5.55
C GLU A 46 1.66 1.49 -5.53
N TRP A 47 0.55 0.75 -5.40
CA TRP A 47 0.54 -0.70 -5.46
C TRP A 47 1.02 -1.21 -6.83
N ALA A 48 0.59 -0.58 -7.93
CA ALA A 48 1.03 -0.93 -9.27
C ALA A 48 2.56 -0.72 -9.43
N ALA A 49 3.09 0.40 -8.91
CA ALA A 49 4.52 0.68 -8.94
C ALA A 49 5.33 -0.35 -8.11
N ALA A 50 4.84 -0.68 -6.91
CA ALA A 50 5.49 -1.63 -6.01
C ALA A 50 5.36 -3.09 -6.50
N SER A 51 4.24 -3.46 -7.11
CA SER A 51 4.01 -4.81 -7.66
C SER A 51 4.83 -5.06 -8.92
N GLY A 52 4.95 -4.06 -9.81
CA GLY A 52 5.78 -4.14 -11.01
C GLY A 52 7.28 -4.31 -10.71
N THR A 53 7.75 -3.80 -9.56
CA THR A 53 9.12 -4.04 -9.05
C THR A 53 9.31 -5.46 -8.49
N SER A 54 8.24 -6.09 -7.98
CA SER A 54 8.27 -7.39 -7.31
C SER A 54 8.11 -8.58 -8.27
N VAL A 55 7.74 -8.35 -9.53
CA VAL A 55 7.71 -9.41 -10.56
C VAL A 55 9.15 -9.83 -10.88
N ARG A 56 9.64 -10.83 -10.13
CA ARG A 56 10.77 -11.64 -10.56
C ARG A 56 10.47 -12.24 -11.94
N PRO A 57 11.44 -12.28 -12.87
CA PRO A 57 11.25 -12.99 -14.13
C PRO A 57 10.98 -14.46 -13.83
N ALA A 58 9.94 -15.01 -14.45
CA ALA A 58 9.71 -16.46 -14.47
C ALA A 58 10.93 -17.14 -15.10
N ALA A 59 11.47 -18.14 -14.40
CA ALA A 59 12.54 -19.03 -14.88
C ALA A 59 11.93 -20.37 -15.28
#